data_AF-A0AAX2K3S1-F1
#
_entry.id   AF-A0AAX2K3S1-F1
#
_cell.length_a   1.000
_cell.length_b   1.000
_cell.length_c   1.000
_cell.angle_alpha   90.00
_cell.angle_beta   90.00
_cell.angle_gamma   90.00
#
_symmetry.space_group_name_H-M   'P 1'
#
loop_
_entity.id
_entity.type
_entity.pdbx_description
1 polymer ?
#
loop_
_entity_poly.entity_id
_entity_poly.type
_entity_poly.pdbx_seq_one_letter_code
_entity_poly.pdbx_strand_id
1 'polypeptide(L)'
;MTECMIYRMRFVLSVPSRRRGRLAVLIPVPHSCVVTTAAPILSLILITRKIKIVAPGGLDVVAPLADFSEKVTIHGLLTWMGGMVGSVVSGVASKITGAVEFLGSVKANGKPIDDTHTHGGVQRGGSNTDRVN
;
A
#
# COMPACT_ATOMS: atom_id res chain seq x y z
N MET A 1 30.27 -0.34 27.93
CA MET A 1 29.30 -1.44 28.15
C MET A 1 27.93 -0.88 27.85
N THR A 2 27.35 -1.26 26.71
CA THR A 2 26.12 -0.65 26.21
C THR A 2 24.94 -1.47 26.72
N GLU A 3 24.17 -0.93 27.66
CA GLU A 3 22.92 -1.51 28.12
C GLU A 3 21.89 -1.51 26.98
N CYS A 4 21.40 -2.68 26.61
CA CYS A 4 20.27 -2.84 25.71
C CYS A 4 18.99 -2.72 26.55
N MET A 5 18.34 -1.55 26.49
CA MET A 5 17.02 -1.31 27.05
C MET A 5 16.01 -2.27 26.40
N ILE A 6 15.70 -3.36 27.10
CA ILE A 6 14.60 -4.27 26.77
C ILE A 6 13.30 -3.49 27.04
N TYR A 7 12.75 -2.86 26.01
CA TYR A 7 11.40 -2.32 26.05
C TYR A 7 10.43 -3.51 26.23
N ARG A 8 10.00 -3.75 27.48
CA ARG A 8 8.94 -4.72 27.80
C ARG A 8 7.63 -4.23 27.16
N MET A 9 7.38 -4.57 25.89
CA MET A 9 6.02 -4.64 25.38
C MET A 9 5.30 -5.76 26.14
N ARG A 10 4.60 -5.40 27.22
CA ARG A 10 3.60 -6.28 27.83
C ARG A 10 2.42 -6.39 26.86
N PHE A 11 2.46 -7.36 25.95
CA PHE A 11 1.23 -7.85 25.34
C PHE A 11 0.44 -8.61 26.42
N VAL A 12 -0.55 -7.95 27.00
CA VAL A 12 -1.53 -8.61 27.87
C VAL A 12 -2.52 -9.35 26.97
N LEU A 13 -2.17 -10.58 26.60
CA LEU A 13 -3.15 -11.52 26.05
C LEU A 13 -4.04 -11.97 27.23
N SER A 14 -5.22 -11.36 27.34
CA SER A 14 -6.27 -11.84 28.25
C SER A 14 -6.82 -13.14 27.66
N VAL A 15 -6.25 -14.29 28.04
CA VAL A 15 -6.74 -15.61 27.64
C VAL A 15 -7.88 -15.99 28.60
N PRO A 16 -9.12 -16.20 28.12
CA PRO A 16 -10.18 -16.72 28.98
C PRO A 16 -9.81 -18.14 29.41
N SER A 17 -9.82 -18.31 30.73
CA SER A 17 -9.43 -19.51 31.46
C SER A 17 -10.21 -20.77 31.05
N ARG A 18 -9.49 -21.90 31.07
CA ARG A 18 -9.94 -23.32 31.00
C ARG A 18 -10.30 -23.91 29.63
N ARG A 19 -9.28 -24.28 28.83
CA ARG A 19 -9.14 -25.65 28.26
C ARG A 19 -7.67 -26.01 28.12
N ARG A 20 -7.30 -27.25 28.47
CA ARG A 20 -5.95 -27.81 28.33
C ARG A 20 -5.51 -27.73 26.86
N GLY A 21 -4.44 -26.98 26.57
CA GLY A 21 -3.83 -26.97 25.24
C GLY A 21 -2.74 -25.91 25.05
N ARG A 22 -1.48 -26.36 25.07
CA ARG A 22 -0.24 -25.69 24.62
C ARG A 22 0.17 -24.37 25.30
N LEU A 23 1.19 -24.51 26.16
CA LEU A 23 2.07 -23.46 26.63
C LEU A 23 2.82 -22.83 25.43
N ALA A 24 2.63 -21.54 25.17
CA ALA A 24 3.53 -20.79 24.29
C ALA A 24 4.86 -20.57 25.05
N VAL A 25 5.90 -21.31 24.70
CA VAL A 25 7.23 -21.14 25.28
C VAL A 25 7.92 -19.99 24.52
N LEU A 26 8.07 -18.83 25.16
CA LEU A 26 9.04 -17.83 24.71
C LEU A 26 10.43 -18.36 25.07
N ILE A 27 11.18 -18.85 24.08
CA ILE A 27 12.61 -19.12 24.25
C ILE A 27 13.35 -17.79 24.01
N PRO A 28 14.01 -17.19 25.02
CA PRO A 28 14.85 -16.03 24.81
C PRO A 28 16.10 -16.47 24.04
N VAL A 29 16.08 -16.30 22.72
CA VAL A 29 17.29 -16.38 21.89
C VAL A 29 17.85 -14.95 21.81
N PRO A 30 19.15 -14.71 22.07
CA PRO A 30 19.67 -13.37 22.34
C PRO A 30 19.47 -12.32 21.24
N HIS A 31 18.94 -12.67 20.06
CA HIS A 31 18.70 -11.72 18.97
C HIS A 31 17.40 -11.96 18.16
N SER A 32 16.47 -12.80 18.63
CA SER A 32 15.23 -13.11 17.91
C SER A 32 14.08 -13.45 18.87
N CYS A 33 12.97 -12.72 18.80
CA CYS A 33 11.70 -13.10 19.44
C CYS A 33 10.79 -13.69 18.36
N VAL A 34 10.61 -15.01 18.38
CA VAL A 34 9.67 -15.70 17.47
C VAL A 34 8.34 -15.84 18.20
N VAL A 35 7.34 -15.05 17.83
CA VAL A 35 5.96 -15.24 18.32
C VAL A 35 5.33 -16.33 17.47
N THR A 36 5.31 -17.56 17.99
CA THR A 36 4.62 -18.69 17.35
C THR A 36 3.29 -18.94 18.04
N THR A 37 2.20 -18.51 17.42
CA THR A 37 0.87 -19.10 17.66
C THR A 37 0.65 -20.16 16.59
N ALA A 38 -0.03 -21.27 16.93
CA ALA A 38 -0.20 -22.39 16.01
C ALA A 38 -0.92 -21.96 14.71
N ALA A 39 -0.33 -22.31 13.56
CA ALA A 39 -0.49 -21.73 12.21
C ALA A 39 0.48 -20.56 11.98
N PRO A 40 1.53 -20.70 11.13
CA PRO A 40 2.60 -19.72 11.03
C PRO A 40 2.02 -18.40 10.44
N ILE A 41 2.66 -17.23 10.33
CA ILE A 41 3.92 -16.97 9.62
C ILE A 41 4.28 -15.46 9.81
N LEU A 42 4.41 -14.97 11.04
CA LEU A 42 5.02 -13.64 11.27
C LEU A 42 6.48 -13.82 11.66
N SER A 43 7.40 -13.52 10.73
CA SER A 43 8.84 -13.51 11.00
C SER A 43 9.29 -12.10 11.31
N LEU A 44 9.57 -11.83 12.59
CA LEU A 44 10.15 -10.58 13.05
C LEU A 44 11.64 -10.79 13.32
N ILE A 45 12.48 -10.46 12.34
CA ILE A 45 13.95 -10.57 12.47
C ILE A 45 14.50 -9.20 12.82
N LEU A 46 14.70 -8.93 14.11
CA LEU A 46 15.17 -7.61 14.59
C LEU A 46 16.60 -7.27 14.13
N ILE A 47 17.41 -8.26 13.76
CA ILE A 47 18.78 -8.05 13.27
C ILE A 47 18.78 -7.34 11.92
N THR A 48 17.82 -7.66 11.04
CA THR A 48 17.76 -7.10 9.68
C THR A 48 16.88 -5.86 9.59
N ARG A 49 16.20 -5.48 10.69
CA ARG A 49 15.22 -4.38 10.74
C ARG A 49 14.16 -4.48 9.64
N LYS A 50 13.84 -5.71 9.21
CA LYS A 50 12.90 -6.01 8.13
C LYS A 50 11.79 -6.92 8.65
N ILE A 51 10.57 -6.59 8.28
CA ILE A 51 9.39 -7.43 8.53
C ILE A 51 9.05 -8.16 7.24
N LYS A 52 8.82 -9.48 7.32
CA LYS A 52 8.26 -10.27 6.22
C LYS A 52 6.99 -10.96 6.70
N ILE A 53 5.89 -10.64 6.04
CA ILE A 53 4.59 -11.29 6.23
C ILE A 53 4.38 -12.22 5.03
N VAL A 54 4.16 -13.50 5.29
CA VAL A 54 3.72 -14.46 4.26
C VAL A 54 2.37 -14.96 4.74
N ALA A 55 1.29 -14.63 4.06
CA ALA A 55 -0.05 -15.01 4.49
C ALA A 55 -0.81 -15.64 3.31
N PRO A 56 -0.65 -16.96 3.08
CA PRO A 56 -1.26 -17.64 1.94
C PRO A 56 -2.78 -17.58 1.92
N GLY A 57 -3.41 -17.43 3.08
CA GLY A 57 -4.85 -17.22 3.23
C GLY A 57 -5.32 -15.78 3.03
N GLY A 58 -4.41 -14.83 2.78
CA GLY A 58 -4.71 -13.40 2.66
C GLY A 58 -4.19 -12.57 3.84
N LEU A 59 -4.14 -11.24 3.63
CA LEU A 59 -3.80 -10.24 4.64
C LEU A 59 -4.88 -9.16 4.62
N ASP A 60 -5.64 -9.06 5.71
CA ASP A 60 -6.57 -7.96 5.94
C ASP A 60 -5.93 -6.89 6.81
N VAL A 61 -5.99 -5.63 6.37
CA VAL A 61 -5.53 -4.46 7.13
C VAL A 61 -6.73 -3.57 7.40
N VAL A 62 -7.27 -3.65 8.62
CA VAL A 62 -8.38 -2.82 9.07
C VAL A 62 -7.83 -1.70 9.94
N ALA A 63 -7.62 -0.53 9.34
CA ALA A 63 -7.07 0.64 10.01
C ALA A 63 -7.71 1.93 9.47
N PRO A 64 -7.84 2.98 10.30
CA PRO A 64 -8.30 4.29 9.82
C PRO A 64 -7.30 4.96 8.86
N LEU A 65 -6.00 4.64 8.99
CA LEU A 65 -4.92 5.14 8.14
C LEU A 65 -3.81 4.10 8.07
N ALA A 66 -3.30 3.85 6.86
CA ALA A 66 -2.05 3.15 6.63
C ALA A 66 -1.08 4.11 5.95
N ASP A 67 -0.02 4.50 6.66
CA ASP A 67 0.97 5.46 6.20
C ASP A 67 2.26 4.74 5.78
N PHE A 68 2.75 5.06 4.58
CA PHE A 68 3.97 4.51 4.00
C PHE A 68 4.89 5.68 3.65
N SER A 69 6.02 5.78 4.34
CA SER A 69 6.97 6.90 4.15
C SER A 69 7.75 6.83 2.83
N GLU A 70 7.73 5.66 2.18
CA GLU A 70 8.53 5.35 1.01
C GLU A 70 7.69 4.54 0.00
N LYS A 71 8.35 4.01 -1.03
CA LYS A 71 7.72 3.28 -2.12
C LYS A 71 6.94 2.05 -1.65
N VAL A 72 5.74 1.90 -2.21
CA VAL A 72 4.93 0.68 -2.13
C VAL A 72 4.87 0.04 -3.51
N THR A 73 5.29 -1.22 -3.62
CA THR A 73 5.24 -2.00 -4.86
C THR A 73 4.14 -3.05 -4.76
N ILE A 74 3.22 -3.05 -5.73
CA ILE A 74 2.13 -4.01 -5.82
C ILE A 74 2.26 -4.72 -7.17
N HIS A 75 2.40 -6.05 -7.14
CA HIS A 75 2.55 -6.86 -8.36
C HIS A 75 1.21 -7.30 -8.96
N GLY A 76 0.17 -7.38 -8.12
CA GLY A 76 -1.18 -7.74 -8.53
C GLY A 76 -2.04 -6.51 -8.85
N LEU A 77 -3.36 -6.71 -8.81
CA LEU A 77 -4.34 -5.64 -8.94
C LEU A 77 -4.34 -4.75 -7.68
N LEU A 78 -4.28 -3.44 -7.89
CA LEU A 78 -4.55 -2.44 -6.86
C LEU A 78 -5.92 -1.80 -7.14
N THR A 79 -6.84 -1.90 -6.17
CA THR A 79 -8.18 -1.28 -6.22
C THR A 79 -8.33 -0.31 -5.06
N TRP A 80 -8.77 0.93 -5.35
CA TRP A 80 -9.15 1.92 -4.35
C TRP A 80 -10.58 2.41 -4.63
N MET A 81 -11.43 2.44 -3.60
CA MET A 81 -12.84 2.83 -3.77
C MET A 81 -13.10 4.29 -3.39
N GLY A 82 -12.24 4.88 -2.55
CA GLY A 82 -12.37 6.28 -2.10
C GLY A 82 -11.73 7.32 -3.01
N GLY A 83 -11.14 6.89 -4.13
CA GLY A 83 -10.35 7.75 -5.03
C GLY A 83 -8.85 7.76 -4.73
N MET A 84 -8.11 8.53 -5.53
CA MET A 84 -6.65 8.70 -5.44
C MET A 84 -6.31 10.19 -5.49
N VAL A 85 -5.43 10.62 -4.59
CA VAL A 85 -4.85 11.97 -4.60
C VAL A 85 -3.33 11.82 -4.61
N GLY A 86 -2.67 12.42 -5.61
CA GLY A 86 -1.22 12.47 -5.70
C GLY A 86 -0.72 13.91 -5.63
N SER A 87 0.31 14.16 -4.82
CA SER A 87 0.98 15.46 -4.72
C SER A 87 2.48 15.25 -4.53
N VAL A 88 3.29 16.08 -5.20
CA VAL A 88 4.75 16.04 -5.11
C VAL A 88 5.30 17.45 -5.03
N VAL A 89 6.42 17.60 -4.31
CA VAL A 89 7.16 18.88 -4.25
C VAL A 89 7.77 19.22 -5.61
N SER A 90 8.21 18.20 -6.35
CA SER A 90 8.80 18.35 -7.68
C SER A 90 8.64 17.07 -8.50
N GLY A 91 8.55 17.21 -9.83
CA GLY A 91 8.49 16.08 -10.76
C GLY A 91 7.06 15.65 -11.10
N VAL A 92 6.82 14.35 -11.18
CA VAL A 92 5.57 13.77 -11.67
C VAL A 92 4.81 13.12 -10.51
N ALA A 93 3.60 13.59 -10.22
CA ALA A 93 2.76 13.04 -9.15
C ALA A 93 2.20 11.65 -9.47
N SER A 94 1.97 11.35 -10.76
CA SER A 94 1.52 10.05 -11.22
C SER A 94 1.97 9.79 -12.66
N LYS A 95 2.47 8.58 -12.93
CA LYS A 95 2.83 8.10 -14.26
C LYS A 95 2.21 6.73 -14.46
N ILE A 96 1.40 6.60 -15.51
CA ILE A 96 0.78 5.34 -15.90
C ILE A 96 1.32 4.97 -17.29
N THR A 97 1.77 3.74 -17.45
CA THR A 97 2.24 3.20 -18.74
C THR A 97 1.30 2.09 -19.18
N GLY A 98 0.78 2.17 -20.40
CA GLY A 98 -0.19 1.23 -20.96
C GLY A 98 -1.51 1.93 -21.32
N ALA A 99 -2.52 1.13 -21.62
CA ALA A 99 -3.87 1.63 -21.88
C ALA A 99 -4.52 2.10 -20.58
N VAL A 100 -5.21 3.23 -20.65
CA VAL A 100 -6.02 3.77 -19.56
C VAL A 100 -7.40 4.06 -20.11
N GLU A 101 -8.42 3.48 -19.48
CA GLU A 101 -9.82 3.75 -19.78
C GLU A 101 -10.40 4.63 -18.68
N PHE A 102 -11.11 5.68 -19.08
CA PHE A 102 -11.81 6.57 -18.18
C PHE A 102 -13.31 6.43 -18.40
N LEU A 103 -14.04 6.12 -17.33
CA LEU A 103 -15.50 6.16 -17.31
C LEU A 103 -15.92 7.41 -16.55
N GLY A 104 -16.57 8.35 -17.25
CA GLY A 104 -16.95 9.66 -16.71
C GLY A 104 -16.11 10.81 -17.26
N SER A 105 -15.85 11.84 -16.45
CA SER A 105 -15.14 13.05 -16.87
C SER A 105 -13.70 13.08 -16.35
N VAL A 106 -12.76 13.37 -17.24
CA VAL A 106 -11.37 13.69 -16.91
C VAL A 106 -11.16 15.18 -17.14
N LYS A 107 -10.45 15.85 -16.23
CA LYS A 107 -10.09 17.26 -16.39
C LYS A 107 -8.58 17.46 -16.26
N ALA A 108 -8.02 18.31 -17.11
CA ALA A 108 -6.70 18.87 -16.94
C ALA A 108 -6.81 20.38 -16.68
N ASN A 109 -6.22 20.85 -15.58
CA ASN A 109 -6.28 22.26 -15.17
C ASN A 109 -7.71 22.83 -15.15
N GLY A 110 -8.67 22.02 -14.67
CA GLY A 110 -10.09 22.36 -14.60
C GLY A 110 -10.86 22.28 -15.93
N LYS A 111 -10.19 22.02 -17.06
CA LYS A 111 -10.82 21.88 -18.38
C LYS A 111 -11.11 20.41 -18.69
N PRO A 112 -12.32 20.07 -19.16
CA PRO A 112 -12.65 18.69 -19.51
C PRO A 112 -11.82 18.19 -20.70
N ILE A 113 -11.56 16.88 -20.69
CA ILE A 113 -10.94 16.12 -21.79
C ILE A 113 -11.99 15.09 -22.25
N ASP A 114 -13.05 15.60 -22.89
CA ASP A 114 -14.13 14.81 -23.49
C ASP A 114 -14.38 15.28 -24.93
N ASP A 115 -15.42 14.78 -25.59
CA ASP A 115 -15.75 15.15 -26.98
C ASP A 115 -16.09 16.64 -27.18
N THR A 116 -16.27 17.41 -26.10
CA THR A 116 -16.54 18.86 -26.13
C THR A 116 -15.28 19.72 -26.03
N HIS A 117 -14.10 19.13 -25.81
CA HIS A 117 -12.86 19.92 -25.73
C HIS A 117 -12.56 20.60 -27.08
N THR A 118 -12.18 21.88 -27.04
CA THR A 118 -11.91 22.68 -28.24
C THR A 118 -10.62 23.48 -28.12
N HIS A 119 -10.03 23.80 -29.28
CA HIS A 119 -8.85 24.66 -29.40
C HIS A 119 -9.22 25.97 -30.12
N GLY A 120 -8.91 27.12 -29.51
CA GLY A 120 -9.11 28.43 -30.12
C GLY A 120 -7.90 28.89 -30.96
N GLY A 121 -8.06 29.97 -31.73
CA GLY A 121 -6.94 30.58 -32.47
C GLY A 121 -6.55 29.86 -33.77
N VAL A 122 -7.36 28.92 -34.23
CA VAL A 122 -7.16 28.21 -35.50
C VAL A 122 -8.06 28.80 -36.60
N GLN A 123 -7.49 29.05 -37.78
CA GLN A 123 -8.28 29.37 -38.98
C GLN A 123 -9.01 28.09 -39.42
N ARG A 124 -10.34 28.14 -39.57
CA ARG A 124 -11.10 26.97 -40.04
C ARG A 124 -10.80 26.77 -41.53
N GLY A 125 -10.11 25.67 -41.85
CA GLY A 125 -9.97 25.19 -43.23
C GLY A 125 -11.19 24.41 -43.69
N GLY A 126 -11.27 24.13 -44.99
CA GLY A 126 -12.32 23.28 -45.58
C GLY A 126 -12.02 21.77 -45.57
N SER A 127 -10.86 21.37 -45.03
CA SER A 127 -10.39 19.99 -45.00
C SER A 127 -10.54 19.37 -43.62
N ASN A 128 -10.80 18.06 -43.58
CA ASN A 128 -10.72 17.28 -42.35
C ASN A 128 -9.26 17.00 -42.00
N THR A 129 -8.94 16.93 -40.71
CA THR A 129 -7.64 16.38 -40.26
C THR A 129 -7.66 14.87 -40.40
N ASP A 130 -6.49 14.26 -40.60
CA ASP A 130 -6.35 12.79 -40.59
C ASP A 130 -6.80 12.20 -39.24
N ARG A 131 -7.00 10.86 -39.20
CA ARG A 131 -7.25 10.16 -37.93
C ARG A 131 -6.09 10.43 -36.98
N VAL A 132 -6.43 10.61 -35.70
CA VAL A 132 -5.47 10.60 -34.60
C VAL A 132 -4.65 9.31 -34.70
N ASN A 133 -3.34 9.48 -34.83
CA ASN A 133 -2.33 8.44 -34.98
C ASN A 133 -1.72 8.03 -33.64
#